data_AF-A0A2X3F5D5-F1
#
_entry.id   AF-A0A2X3F5D5-F1
#
_cell.length_a   1.000
_cell.length_b   1.000
_cell.length_c   1.000
_cell.angle_alpha   90.00
_cell.angle_beta   90.00
_cell.angle_gamma   90.00
#
_symmetry.space_group_name_H-M   'P 1'
#
loop_
_entity.id
_entity.type
_entity.pdbx_description
1 polymer ?
#
loop_
_entity_poly.entity_id
_entity_poly.type
_entity_poly.pdbx_seq_one_letter_code
_entity_poly.pdbx_strand_id
1 'polypeptide(L)'
;MSKMKHDQPSAAVPASRDRRNFLIAGAGLALAATTLGRSGAVMAKPAGQDTPNAPSAAVPVQKETLTTRKLGSLEVSSMGLGCLPMVGYYGGGPRDRKAMVSLIRAAFEQGITFFDTAEVYGPHLSEEFVGEALAPVRDRVVIATKFGFGVEEGKPTSLNSHPDHIRRAV
;
A
#
# COMPACT_ATOMS: atom_id res chain seq x y z
N MET A 1 -19.49 -59.13 -17.61
CA MET A 1 -20.20 -57.90 -18.02
C MET A 1 -21.43 -57.74 -17.11
N SER A 2 -21.36 -56.97 -16.02
CA SER A 2 -21.46 -55.51 -15.91
C SER A 2 -22.86 -54.96 -16.21
N LYS A 3 -23.68 -54.84 -15.14
CA LYS A 3 -24.50 -53.67 -14.80
C LYS A 3 -25.36 -54.01 -13.57
N MET A 4 -24.99 -53.46 -12.41
CA MET A 4 -25.91 -53.33 -11.28
C MET A 4 -25.71 -51.92 -10.71
N LYS A 5 -26.80 -51.16 -10.72
CA LYS A 5 -26.90 -49.78 -10.23
C LYS A 5 -26.75 -49.79 -8.71
N HIS A 6 -25.87 -48.96 -8.18
CA HIS A 6 -25.98 -48.45 -6.81
C HIS A 6 -26.00 -46.93 -6.86
N ASP A 7 -27.17 -46.40 -6.53
CA ASP A 7 -27.42 -45.01 -6.19
C ASP A 7 -26.79 -44.73 -4.82
N GLN A 8 -25.99 -43.68 -4.70
CA GLN A 8 -25.53 -43.12 -3.43
C GLN A 8 -25.66 -41.60 -3.50
N PRO A 9 -26.18 -40.94 -2.44
CA PRO A 9 -26.58 -39.54 -2.50
C PRO A 9 -25.38 -38.57 -2.43
N SER A 10 -25.50 -37.49 -3.19
CA SER A 10 -24.56 -36.37 -3.24
C SER A 10 -24.53 -35.61 -1.90
N ALA A 11 -23.34 -35.52 -1.29
CA ALA A 11 -23.10 -34.70 -0.11
C ALA A 11 -23.14 -33.20 -0.50
N ALA A 12 -24.00 -32.45 0.20
CA ALA A 12 -24.18 -31.02 0.02
C ALA A 12 -22.90 -30.23 0.32
N VAL A 13 -22.48 -29.40 -0.63
CA VAL A 13 -21.41 -28.40 -0.48
C VAL A 13 -21.94 -27.23 0.35
N PRO A 14 -21.28 -26.79 1.44
CA PRO A 14 -21.74 -25.62 2.19
C PRO A 14 -21.56 -24.35 1.36
N ALA A 15 -22.67 -23.63 1.15
CA ALA A 15 -22.72 -22.37 0.43
C ALA A 15 -21.85 -21.29 1.10
N SER A 16 -21.08 -20.58 0.26
CA SER A 16 -20.22 -19.46 0.62
C SER A 16 -21.00 -18.36 1.36
N ARG A 17 -20.54 -18.00 2.57
CA ARG A 17 -21.08 -16.87 3.32
C ARG A 17 -20.83 -15.56 2.57
N ASP A 18 -21.95 -14.88 2.34
CA ASP A 18 -22.16 -13.71 1.52
C ASP A 18 -21.42 -12.48 2.08
N ARG A 19 -20.38 -12.02 1.37
CA ARG A 19 -19.62 -10.78 1.70
C ARG A 19 -20.50 -9.53 1.72
N ARG A 20 -21.69 -9.61 1.13
CA ARG A 20 -22.65 -8.50 0.99
C ARG A 20 -23.34 -8.13 2.29
N ASN A 21 -23.52 -9.08 3.22
CA ASN A 21 -24.22 -8.81 4.48
C ASN A 21 -23.39 -7.98 5.48
N PHE A 22 -22.06 -7.94 5.32
CA PHE A 22 -21.19 -7.15 6.21
C PHE A 22 -21.32 -5.64 5.95
N LEU A 23 -21.57 -5.23 4.71
CA LEU A 23 -21.73 -3.82 4.35
C LEU A 23 -23.12 -3.27 4.71
N ILE A 24 -24.15 -4.13 4.71
CA ILE A 24 -25.52 -3.72 5.07
C ILE A 24 -25.65 -3.45 6.57
N ALA A 25 -24.85 -4.12 7.42
CA ALA A 25 -24.86 -3.89 8.87
C ALA A 25 -24.22 -2.55 9.30
N GLY A 26 -23.47 -1.86 8.42
CA GLY A 26 -22.77 -0.62 8.75
C GLY A 26 -23.56 0.68 8.51
N ALA A 27 -24.70 0.62 7.79
CA ALA A 27 -25.44 1.81 7.36
C ALA A 27 -26.60 2.22 8.29
N GLY A 28 -26.83 1.47 9.38
CA GLY A 28 -28.02 1.59 10.23
C GLY A 28 -27.78 2.27 11.58
N LEU A 29 -27.17 3.46 11.62
CA LEU A 29 -27.31 4.32 12.81
C LEU A 29 -27.11 5.81 12.49
N ALA A 30 -28.05 6.40 11.77
CA ALA A 30 -28.26 7.84 11.81
C ALA A 30 -29.69 8.16 11.40
N LEU A 31 -30.60 8.38 12.37
CA LEU A 31 -31.57 9.47 12.26
C LEU A 31 -32.26 9.77 13.60
N ALA A 32 -32.30 11.07 13.89
CA ALA A 32 -33.36 11.85 14.55
C ALA A 32 -33.07 12.44 15.93
N ALA A 33 -32.77 13.75 15.95
CA ALA A 33 -33.58 14.74 16.67
C ALA A 33 -33.13 16.18 16.30
N THR A 34 -33.95 16.85 15.51
CA THR A 34 -33.94 18.30 15.29
C THR A 34 -34.43 19.04 16.53
N THR A 35 -33.85 20.19 16.89
CA THR A 35 -34.61 21.44 17.19
C THR A 35 -33.74 22.65 17.57
N LEU A 36 -34.22 23.81 17.10
CA LEU A 36 -33.95 25.21 17.48
C LEU A 36 -32.61 25.89 17.15
N GLY A 37 -32.63 26.61 16.02
CA GLY A 37 -32.53 28.08 16.01
C GLY A 37 -31.28 28.73 16.61
N ARG A 38 -30.39 29.17 15.72
CA ARG A 38 -29.63 30.42 15.91
C ARG A 38 -29.14 30.97 14.58
N SER A 39 -29.71 32.10 14.16
CA SER A 39 -29.13 32.97 13.14
C SER A 39 -27.74 33.41 13.61
N GLY A 40 -26.72 33.00 12.87
CA GLY A 40 -25.35 33.48 12.99
C GLY A 40 -24.73 33.43 11.61
N ALA A 41 -24.38 34.61 11.07
CA ALA A 41 -23.70 34.72 9.80
C ALA A 41 -22.43 33.85 9.79
N VAL A 42 -22.32 32.95 8.82
CA VAL A 42 -21.08 32.21 8.55
C VAL A 42 -20.12 33.20 7.91
N MET A 43 -19.33 33.89 8.73
CA MET A 43 -18.13 34.58 8.28
C MET A 43 -17.10 33.51 7.90
N ALA A 44 -16.84 33.39 6.60
CA ALA A 44 -15.75 32.59 6.07
C ALA A 44 -14.42 33.04 6.73
N LYS A 45 -13.74 32.12 7.39
CA LYS A 45 -12.40 32.35 7.93
C LYS A 45 -11.43 32.50 6.74
N PRO A 46 -10.61 33.57 6.67
CA PRO A 46 -9.68 33.73 5.56
C PRO A 46 -8.62 32.62 5.64
N ALA A 47 -8.33 32.05 4.48
CA ALA A 47 -7.15 31.23 4.27
C ALA A 47 -5.89 32.10 4.48
N GLY A 48 -4.96 31.61 5.29
CA GLY A 48 -3.67 32.28 5.50
C GLY A 48 -3.40 32.59 6.97
N GLN A 49 -2.95 31.58 7.70
CA GLN A 49 -2.03 31.74 8.83
C GLN A 49 -1.36 30.38 9.03
N ASP A 50 -0.27 30.18 8.29
CA ASP A 50 0.69 29.09 8.53
C ASP A 50 1.31 29.33 9.90
N THR A 51 0.78 28.69 10.94
CA THR A 51 1.53 28.57 12.19
C THR A 51 2.68 27.60 11.90
N PRO A 52 3.94 27.98 12.13
CA PRO A 52 5.04 27.04 12.02
C PRO A 52 4.76 25.92 13.01
N ASN A 53 4.60 24.70 12.49
CA ASN A 53 4.48 23.53 13.33
C ASN A 53 5.82 23.44 14.08
N ALA A 54 5.84 23.90 15.34
CA ALA A 54 7.02 23.80 16.18
C ALA A 54 7.47 22.33 16.16
N PRO A 55 8.78 22.03 16.10
CA PRO A 55 9.25 20.66 16.14
C PRO A 55 8.72 20.03 17.43
N SER A 56 7.70 19.19 17.29
CA SER A 56 7.25 18.33 18.37
C SER A 56 8.49 17.59 18.82
N ALA A 57 8.90 17.81 20.07
CA ALA A 57 10.08 17.18 20.65
C ALA A 57 10.03 15.70 20.27
N ALA A 58 11.06 15.24 19.54
CA ALA A 58 11.07 13.90 18.99
C ALA A 58 10.74 12.91 20.09
N VAL A 59 9.54 12.34 20.04
CA VAL A 59 9.16 11.27 20.96
C VAL A 59 10.24 10.21 20.79
N PRO A 60 10.97 9.81 21.85
CA PRO A 60 11.97 8.78 21.72
C PRO A 60 11.27 7.54 21.19
N VAL A 61 11.54 7.21 19.92
CA VAL A 61 11.05 5.99 19.29
C VAL A 61 11.78 4.87 20.02
N GLN A 62 11.09 4.23 20.95
CA GLN A 62 11.60 3.00 21.54
C GLN A 62 11.78 2.03 20.38
N LYS A 63 12.98 1.48 20.24
CA LYS A 63 13.33 0.54 19.18
C LYS A 63 12.70 -0.82 19.53
N GLU A 64 11.38 -0.88 19.46
CA GLU A 64 10.64 -2.14 19.55
C GLU A 64 11.07 -2.98 18.35
N THR A 65 11.61 -4.16 18.63
CA THR A 65 12.01 -5.07 17.56
C THR A 65 10.75 -5.51 16.82
N LEU A 66 10.66 -5.19 15.53
CA LEU A 66 9.51 -5.59 14.71
C LEU A 66 9.37 -7.11 14.71
N THR A 67 8.17 -7.60 15.02
CA THR A 67 7.87 -9.03 14.89
C THR A 67 7.92 -9.45 13.43
N THR A 68 8.26 -10.71 13.14
CA THR A 68 8.19 -11.26 11.79
C THR A 68 6.83 -11.90 11.51
N ARG A 69 6.48 -11.99 10.22
CA ARG A 69 5.25 -12.58 9.68
C ARG A 69 5.59 -13.41 8.44
N LYS A 70 4.80 -14.45 8.17
CA LYS A 70 4.91 -15.24 6.95
C LYS A 70 4.06 -14.64 5.83
N LEU A 71 4.64 -14.52 4.64
CA LEU A 71 3.97 -14.18 3.39
C LEU A 71 4.22 -15.32 2.40
N GLY A 72 3.31 -16.29 2.36
CA GLY A 72 3.57 -17.57 1.69
C GLY A 72 4.76 -18.28 2.36
N SER A 73 5.79 -18.60 1.57
CA SER A 73 7.07 -19.15 2.06
C SER A 73 8.06 -18.10 2.57
N LEU A 74 7.80 -16.81 2.33
CA LEU A 74 8.70 -15.72 2.72
C LEU A 74 8.48 -15.33 4.18
N GLU A 75 9.53 -14.83 4.82
CA GLU A 75 9.47 -14.19 6.13
C GLU A 75 9.81 -12.72 6.01
N VAL A 76 8.94 -11.87 6.56
CA VAL A 76 9.02 -10.41 6.44
C VAL A 76 8.76 -9.76 7.79
N SER A 77 9.22 -8.53 7.99
CA SER A 77 8.81 -7.69 9.11
C SER A 77 7.29 -7.47 9.09
N SER A 78 6.68 -7.32 10.27
CA SER A 78 5.23 -7.09 10.41
C SER A 78 4.75 -5.78 9.79
N MET A 79 5.68 -4.88 9.46
CA MET A 79 5.44 -3.67 8.68
C MET A 79 6.35 -3.67 7.44
N GLY A 80 5.85 -3.13 6.33
CA GLY A 80 6.64 -2.87 5.12
C GLY A 80 6.68 -1.37 4.79
N LEU A 81 7.67 -0.96 3.99
CA LEU A 81 7.77 0.41 3.48
C LEU A 81 7.26 0.48 2.04
N GLY A 82 6.22 1.28 1.81
CA GLY A 82 5.79 1.66 0.45
C GLY A 82 6.64 2.81 -0.09
N CYS A 83 7.23 2.61 -1.28
CA CYS A 83 8.19 3.54 -1.87
C CYS A 83 7.61 4.52 -2.90
N LEU A 84 6.29 4.54 -3.10
CA LEU A 84 5.61 5.52 -3.97
C LEU A 84 5.82 6.99 -3.55
N PRO A 85 5.77 7.38 -2.25
CA PRO A 85 5.94 8.78 -1.87
C PRO A 85 7.33 9.35 -2.19
N MET A 86 8.32 8.49 -2.42
CA MET A 86 9.72 8.87 -2.63
C MET A 86 9.90 9.55 -3.98
N VAL A 87 8.98 9.33 -4.92
CA VAL A 87 8.95 9.99 -6.23
C VAL A 87 8.07 11.24 -6.25
N GLY A 88 7.56 11.70 -5.10
CA GLY A 88 6.75 12.91 -5.00
C GLY A 88 5.30 12.77 -5.47
N TYR A 89 4.78 11.53 -5.57
CA TYR A 89 3.45 11.23 -6.13
C TYR A 89 2.30 11.99 -5.45
N TYR A 90 2.36 12.21 -4.13
CA TYR A 90 1.32 12.90 -3.36
C TYR A 90 1.53 14.42 -3.26
N GLY A 91 2.38 15.01 -4.11
CA GLY A 91 2.77 16.42 -4.04
C GLY A 91 4.07 16.66 -3.28
N GLY A 92 4.54 17.91 -3.27
CA GLY A 92 5.80 18.32 -2.64
C GLY A 92 7.01 18.38 -3.58
N GLY A 93 6.82 18.19 -4.89
CA GLY A 93 7.86 18.30 -5.91
C GLY A 93 8.86 17.12 -5.93
N PRO A 94 9.85 17.16 -6.84
CA PRO A 94 10.92 16.17 -6.90
C PRO A 94 11.63 16.05 -5.55
N ARG A 95 11.80 14.82 -5.05
CA ARG A 95 12.52 14.57 -3.80
C ARG A 95 14.00 14.40 -4.11
N ASP A 96 14.86 14.91 -3.23
CA ASP A 96 16.29 14.66 -3.32
C ASP A 96 16.58 13.14 -3.26
N ARG A 97 17.24 12.62 -4.30
CA ARG A 97 17.51 11.18 -4.45
C ARG A 97 18.30 10.63 -3.27
N LYS A 98 19.33 11.35 -2.82
CA LYS A 98 20.18 10.92 -1.70
C LYS A 98 19.38 10.82 -0.41
N ALA A 99 18.50 11.78 -0.15
CA ALA A 99 17.59 11.75 1.00
C ALA A 99 16.62 10.57 0.93
N MET A 100 16.06 10.25 -0.24
CA MET A 100 15.13 9.11 -0.39
C MET A 100 15.83 7.77 -0.23
N VAL A 101 17.02 7.61 -0.80
CA VAL A 101 17.88 6.43 -0.60
C VAL A 101 18.23 6.25 0.88
N SER A 102 18.60 7.35 1.55
CA SER A 102 18.92 7.35 2.98
C SER A 102 17.71 6.98 3.84
N LEU A 103 16.50 7.45 3.47
CA LEU A 103 15.26 7.10 4.18
C LEU A 103 14.94 5.61 4.06
N ILE A 104 15.04 5.04 2.85
CA ILE A 104 14.81 3.61 2.62
C ILE A 104 15.83 2.78 3.42
N ARG A 105 17.10 3.19 3.46
CA ARG A 105 18.14 2.56 4.29
C ARG A 105 17.82 2.65 5.78
N ALA A 106 17.38 3.82 6.25
CA ALA A 106 17.01 4.03 7.65
C ALA A 106 15.83 3.13 8.06
N ALA A 107 14.84 2.92 7.18
CA ALA A 107 13.76 1.98 7.43
C ALA A 107 14.28 0.55 7.69
N PHE A 108 15.26 0.10 6.91
CA PHE A 108 15.94 -1.18 7.16
C PHE A 108 16.67 -1.22 8.51
N GLU A 109 17.37 -0.15 8.89
CA GLU A 109 18.05 -0.03 10.18
C GLU A 109 17.10 -0.03 11.39
N GLN A 110 15.82 0.29 11.16
CA GLN A 110 14.72 0.16 12.11
C GLN A 110 14.02 -1.21 12.09
N GLY A 111 14.53 -2.17 11.31
CA GLY A 111 14.05 -3.55 11.28
C GLY A 111 13.00 -3.85 10.20
N ILE A 112 12.69 -2.92 9.30
CA ILE A 112 11.83 -3.20 8.15
C ILE A 112 12.61 -4.04 7.13
N THR A 113 12.07 -5.21 6.77
CA THR A 113 12.66 -6.12 5.79
C THR A 113 11.77 -6.34 4.57
N PHE A 114 10.63 -5.65 4.47
CA PHE A 114 9.71 -5.73 3.34
C PHE A 114 9.50 -4.36 2.69
N PHE A 115 9.76 -4.27 1.40
CA PHE A 115 9.73 -3.01 0.64
C PHE A 115 8.84 -3.17 -0.60
N ASP A 116 7.96 -2.20 -0.82
CA ASP A 116 7.01 -2.16 -1.93
C ASP A 116 7.37 -1.06 -2.93
N THR A 117 7.47 -1.42 -4.21
CA THR A 117 7.67 -0.50 -5.33
C THR A 117 6.85 -0.95 -6.55
N ALA A 118 7.00 -0.26 -7.68
CA ALA A 118 6.44 -0.62 -8.98
C ALA A 118 7.11 0.17 -10.11
N GLU A 119 7.10 -0.39 -11.33
CA GLU A 119 7.62 0.28 -12.54
C GLU A 119 6.99 1.66 -12.79
N VAL A 120 5.70 1.82 -12.43
CA VAL A 120 4.92 3.03 -12.71
C VAL A 120 5.17 4.14 -11.68
N TYR A 121 5.81 3.83 -10.55
CA TYR A 121 6.02 4.79 -9.47
C TYR A 121 7.09 5.80 -9.88
N GLY A 122 6.65 6.93 -10.43
CA GLY A 122 7.53 7.94 -11.01
C GLY A 122 8.42 7.24 -12.04
N PRO A 123 7.87 6.85 -13.20
CA PRO A 123 8.39 5.77 -14.06
C PRO A 123 9.84 5.34 -13.82
N HIS A 124 10.00 4.12 -13.30
CA HIS A 124 11.26 3.45 -12.90
C HIS A 124 12.07 4.10 -11.78
N LEU A 125 11.83 5.37 -11.42
CA LEU A 125 12.61 6.10 -10.42
C LEU A 125 12.52 5.50 -9.02
N SER A 126 11.34 5.03 -8.60
CA SER A 126 11.20 4.38 -7.29
C SER A 126 12.02 3.08 -7.21
N GLU A 127 12.08 2.31 -8.30
CA GLU A 127 12.87 1.08 -8.37
C GLU A 127 14.37 1.37 -8.33
N GLU A 128 14.82 2.44 -8.98
CA GLU A 128 16.22 2.90 -8.88
C GLU A 128 16.59 3.29 -7.44
N PHE A 129 15.71 4.00 -6.73
CA PHE A 129 15.96 4.40 -5.35
C PHE A 129 16.01 3.20 -4.41
N VAL A 130 15.08 2.26 -4.58
CA VAL A 130 15.04 1.01 -3.79
C VAL A 130 16.26 0.15 -4.08
N GLY A 131 16.63 -0.01 -5.35
CA GLY A 131 17.80 -0.78 -5.77
C GLY A 131 19.09 -0.24 -5.16
N GLU A 132 19.33 1.07 -5.28
CA GLU A 132 20.49 1.71 -4.68
C GLU A 132 20.48 1.59 -3.15
N ALA A 133 19.33 1.87 -2.53
CA ALA A 133 19.19 1.86 -1.09
C ALA A 133 19.31 0.48 -0.46
N LEU A 134 19.07 -0.61 -1.20
CA LEU A 134 19.07 -1.96 -0.64
C LEU A 134 20.18 -2.86 -1.17
N ALA A 135 20.90 -2.47 -2.23
CA ALA A 135 21.99 -3.27 -2.82
C ALA A 135 22.99 -3.82 -1.77
N PRO A 136 23.54 -3.01 -0.83
CA PRO A 136 24.41 -3.52 0.24
C PRO A 136 23.80 -4.54 1.22
N VAL A 137 22.48 -4.73 1.25
CA VAL A 137 21.80 -5.67 2.18
C VAL A 137 20.78 -6.55 1.46
N ARG A 138 20.96 -6.77 0.15
CA ARG A 138 19.95 -7.39 -0.71
C ARG A 138 19.45 -8.73 -0.18
N ASP A 139 20.33 -9.54 0.41
CA ASP A 139 19.99 -10.88 0.92
C ASP A 139 19.17 -10.87 2.22
N ARG A 140 18.96 -9.70 2.82
CA ARG A 140 18.26 -9.52 4.10
C ARG A 140 16.88 -8.89 3.96
N VAL A 141 16.42 -8.68 2.72
CA VAL A 141 15.17 -7.97 2.42
C VAL A 141 14.35 -8.70 1.35
N VAL A 142 13.04 -8.52 1.44
CA VAL A 142 12.07 -8.92 0.43
C VAL A 142 11.57 -7.65 -0.25
N ILE A 143 11.59 -7.66 -1.59
CA ILE A 143 11.10 -6.56 -2.42
C ILE A 143 9.90 -7.06 -3.20
N ALA A 144 8.77 -6.39 -3.04
CA ALA A 144 7.62 -6.53 -3.90
C ALA A 144 7.65 -5.41 -4.95
N THR A 145 7.75 -5.79 -6.22
CA THR A 145 7.50 -4.89 -7.34
C THR A 145 6.24 -5.31 -8.10
N LYS A 146 5.77 -4.46 -9.00
CA LYS A 146 4.55 -4.64 -9.79
C LYS A 146 4.80 -4.13 -11.20
N PHE A 147 4.15 -4.78 -12.15
CA PHE A 147 4.07 -4.38 -13.55
C PHE A 147 2.61 -4.32 -14.00
N GLY A 148 2.37 -3.84 -15.21
CA GLY A 148 1.07 -3.90 -15.85
C GLY A 148 0.57 -2.56 -16.38
N PHE A 149 1.42 -1.53 -16.38
CA PHE A 149 1.09 -0.21 -16.91
C PHE A 149 1.84 0.04 -18.21
N GLY A 150 1.29 0.89 -19.08
CA GLY A 150 1.90 1.25 -20.36
C GLY A 150 3.13 2.17 -20.21
N VAL A 151 4.04 1.88 -19.28
CA VAL A 151 5.21 2.72 -18.97
C VAL A 151 6.16 2.80 -20.16
N GLU A 152 6.49 1.67 -20.77
CA GLU A 152 7.33 1.58 -21.97
C GLU A 152 6.68 2.28 -23.18
N GLU A 153 5.35 2.23 -23.28
CA GLU A 153 4.59 2.89 -24.34
C GLU A 153 4.36 4.40 -24.10
N GLY A 154 4.92 4.97 -23.02
CA GLY A 154 4.74 6.37 -22.65
C GLY A 154 3.32 6.72 -22.22
N LYS A 155 2.52 5.71 -21.84
CA LYS A 155 1.12 5.81 -21.42
C LYS A 155 0.94 5.17 -20.03
N PRO A 156 1.55 5.72 -18.96
CA PRO A 156 1.58 5.10 -17.63
C PRO A 156 0.21 5.01 -16.93
N THR A 157 -0.85 5.59 -17.51
CA THR A 157 -2.24 5.44 -17.05
C THR A 157 -2.99 4.31 -17.75
N SER A 158 -2.46 3.81 -18.86
CA SER A 158 -3.03 2.67 -19.60
C SER A 158 -2.54 1.36 -18.99
N LEU A 159 -3.36 0.32 -19.08
CA LEU A 159 -2.99 -1.03 -18.65
C LEU A 159 -2.32 -1.78 -19.81
N ASN A 160 -1.25 -2.51 -19.50
CA ASN A 160 -0.54 -3.37 -20.43
C ASN A 160 -0.09 -4.66 -19.73
N SER A 161 -0.78 -5.77 -19.98
CA SER A 161 -0.40 -7.09 -19.44
C SER A 161 -0.11 -8.09 -20.57
N HIS A 162 0.36 -7.60 -21.72
CA HIS A 162 0.76 -8.49 -22.80
C HIS A 162 1.98 -9.32 -22.37
N PRO A 163 2.06 -10.62 -22.71
CA PRO A 163 3.17 -11.48 -22.27
C PRO A 163 4.57 -10.95 -22.57
N ASP A 164 4.75 -10.25 -23.70
CA ASP A 164 6.04 -9.67 -24.07
C ASP A 164 6.45 -8.48 -23.19
N HIS A 165 5.48 -7.68 -22.75
CA HIS A 165 5.73 -6.58 -21.82
C HIS A 165 6.06 -7.12 -20.43
N ILE A 166 5.29 -8.10 -19.94
CA ILE A 166 5.56 -8.78 -18.65
C ILE A 166 6.99 -9.35 -18.60
N ARG A 167 7.45 -9.97 -19.70
CA ARG A 167 8.82 -10.51 -19.79
C ARG A 167 9.93 -9.46 -19.77
N ARG A 168 9.65 -8.23 -20.19
CA ARG A 168 10.64 -7.14 -20.13
C ARG A 168 10.69 -6.49 -18.75
N ALA A 169 9.55 -6.43 -18.07
CA ALA A 169 9.43 -5.84 -16.74
C ALA A 169 10.00 -6.71 -15.61
N VAL A 170 10.29 -8.00 -15.85
CA VAL A 170 10.77 -8.99 -14.85
C VAL A 170 12.14 -9.51 -15.23
#